data_AF-A0A1S4EEK5-F1
#
_entry.id   AF-A0A1S4EEK5-F1
#
_cell.length_a   1.000
_cell.length_b   1.000
_cell.length_c   1.000
_cell.angle_alpha   90.00
_cell.angle_beta   90.00
_cell.angle_gamma   90.00
#
_symmetry.space_group_name_H-M   'P 1'
#
loop_
_entity.id
_entity.type
_entity.pdbx_description
1 polymer ?
#
loop_
_entity_poly.entity_id
_entity_poly.type
_entity_poly.pdbx_seq_one_letter_code
_entity_poly.pdbx_strand_id
1 'polypeptide(L)'
;MADAAKSSGRPMEYPYTYSAKLARFPYKFYLTKQWIWKTMPFALLIVAPLYYKLSKLSNSPENVAKWKEIRRKELEGHHDD
;
A
#
# COMPACT_ATOMS: atom_id res chain seq x y z
N MET A 1 -2.19 24.90 39.26
CA MET A 1 -2.93 25.43 38.10
C MET A 1 -2.80 24.44 36.96
N ALA A 2 -3.64 23.40 36.91
CA ALA A 2 -3.68 22.48 35.78
C ALA A 2 -5.13 22.03 35.63
N ASP A 3 -5.99 23.01 35.35
CA ASP A 3 -7.34 22.75 34.87
C ASP A 3 -7.17 22.13 33.48
N ALA A 4 -7.45 20.83 33.35
CA ALA A 4 -7.44 20.14 32.08
C ALA A 4 -8.43 20.83 31.17
N ALA A 5 -7.92 21.62 30.22
CA ALA A 5 -8.71 22.39 29.28
C ALA A 5 -9.73 21.45 28.59
N LYS A 6 -10.99 21.52 29.05
CA LYS A 6 -12.13 20.91 28.37
C LYS A 6 -12.16 21.48 26.96
N SER A 7 -11.79 20.66 25.98
CA SER A 7 -11.86 21.03 24.57
C SER A 7 -13.29 21.47 24.26
N SER A 8 -13.45 22.73 23.88
CA SER A 8 -14.73 23.36 23.54
C SER A 8 -15.54 22.49 22.58
N GLY A 9 -16.80 22.25 22.93
CA GLY A 9 -17.67 21.17 22.44
C GLY A 9 -18.13 21.19 20.98
N ARG A 10 -17.42 21.84 20.05
CA ARG A 10 -17.70 21.69 18.62
C ARG A 10 -16.42 21.63 17.80
N PRO A 11 -16.22 20.57 16.99
CA PRO A 11 -15.14 20.55 16.03
C PRO A 11 -15.29 21.75 15.07
N MET A 12 -14.22 22.53 14.88
CA MET A 12 -14.08 23.55 13.84
C MET A 12 -14.54 23.05 12.45
N GLU A 13 -14.99 23.92 11.56
CA GLU A 13 -15.50 23.48 10.26
C GLU A 13 -14.37 23.13 9.29
N TYR A 14 -13.38 24.03 9.18
CA TYR A 14 -12.21 23.89 8.32
C TYR A 14 -10.91 23.89 9.13
N PRO A 15 -10.43 22.73 9.60
CA PRO A 15 -9.19 22.66 10.36
C PRO A 15 -7.97 23.00 9.48
N TYR A 16 -7.08 23.83 9.99
CA TYR A 16 -5.83 24.20 9.29
C TYR A 16 -4.71 23.17 9.48
N THR A 17 -4.77 22.35 10.53
CA THR A 17 -3.77 21.30 10.79
C THR A 17 -4.16 19.97 10.12
N TYR A 18 -3.17 19.27 9.59
CA TYR A 18 -3.38 17.97 8.94
C TYR A 18 -3.99 16.93 9.87
N SER A 19 -3.56 16.89 11.13
CA SER A 19 -4.12 15.98 12.14
C SER A 19 -5.61 16.22 12.39
N ALA A 20 -6.04 17.48 12.46
CA ALA A 20 -7.46 17.80 12.64
C ALA A 20 -8.29 17.55 11.39
N LYS A 21 -7.73 17.68 10.18
CA LYS A 21 -8.38 17.24 8.93
C LYS A 21 -8.58 15.72 8.91
N LEU A 22 -7.55 14.97 9.30
CA LEU A 22 -7.60 13.51 9.34
C LEU A 22 -8.61 13.01 10.37
N ALA A 23 -8.67 13.62 11.56
CA ALA A 23 -9.65 13.26 12.60
C ALA A 23 -11.10 13.53 12.17
N ARG A 24 -11.32 14.51 11.28
CA ARG A 24 -12.66 14.86 10.76
C ARG A 24 -13.04 14.14 9.48
N PHE A 25 -12.13 13.40 8.87
CA PHE A 25 -12.45 12.69 7.65
C PHE A 25 -13.58 11.68 7.90
N PRO A 26 -14.63 11.62 7.06
CA PRO A 26 -15.79 10.78 7.32
C PRO A 26 -15.52 9.31 6.93
N TYR A 27 -14.62 8.65 7.67
CA TYR A 27 -14.19 7.26 7.39
C TYR A 27 -15.37 6.30 7.24
N LYS A 28 -16.36 6.37 8.14
CA LYS A 28 -17.54 5.50 8.11
C LYS A 28 -18.33 5.65 6.81
N PHE A 29 -18.45 6.87 6.28
CA PHE A 29 -19.17 7.11 5.03
C PHE A 29 -18.48 6.41 3.87
N TYR A 30 -17.18 6.61 3.70
CA TYR A 30 -16.42 5.98 2.61
C TYR A 30 -16.35 4.46 2.76
N LEU A 31 -16.12 3.94 3.96
CA LEU A 31 -16.05 2.49 4.18
C LEU A 31 -17.38 1.77 3.93
N THR A 32 -18.53 2.42 4.21
CA THR A 32 -19.85 1.79 4.05
C THR A 32 -20.48 2.02 2.68
N LYS A 33 -20.30 3.21 2.09
CA LYS A 33 -20.94 3.60 0.83
C LYS A 33 -20.09 3.25 -0.39
N GLN A 34 -18.77 3.21 -0.26
CA GLN A 34 -17.92 2.88 -1.39
C GLN A 34 -17.88 1.37 -1.59
N TRP A 35 -18.27 0.94 -2.78
CA TRP A 35 -18.33 -0.48 -3.16
C TRP A 35 -16.95 -1.16 -3.15
N ILE A 36 -15.88 -0.39 -3.36
CA ILE A 36 -14.48 -0.86 -3.40
C ILE A 36 -14.12 -1.64 -2.12
N TRP A 37 -14.51 -1.17 -0.94
CA TRP A 37 -14.19 -1.86 0.31
C TRP A 37 -14.90 -3.21 0.45
N LYS A 38 -16.03 -3.38 -0.25
CA LYS A 38 -16.72 -4.67 -0.32
C LYS A 38 -16.04 -5.60 -1.31
N THR A 39 -15.60 -5.11 -2.47
CA THR A 39 -15.10 -5.97 -3.57
C THR A 39 -13.59 -6.23 -3.53
N MET A 40 -12.79 -5.31 -3.00
CA MET A 40 -11.33 -5.45 -2.90
C MET A 40 -10.86 -6.73 -2.19
N PRO A 41 -11.39 -7.14 -1.02
CA PRO A 41 -10.93 -8.38 -0.38
C PRO A 41 -11.26 -9.61 -1.24
N PHE A 42 -12.38 -9.63 -1.94
CA PHE A 42 -12.71 -10.73 -2.86
C PHE A 42 -11.80 -10.74 -4.08
N ALA A 43 -11.53 -9.58 -4.67
CA ALA A 43 -10.60 -9.46 -5.79
C ALA A 43 -9.20 -9.96 -5.39
N LEU A 44 -8.70 -9.54 -4.22
CA LEU A 44 -7.42 -10.03 -3.67
C LEU A 44 -7.43 -11.54 -3.45
N LEU A 45 -8.52 -12.10 -2.90
CA LEU A 45 -8.63 -13.55 -2.68
C LEU A 45 -8.62 -14.35 -3.99
N ILE A 46 -9.33 -13.87 -5.02
CA ILE A 46 -9.39 -14.53 -6.33
C ILE A 46 -8.03 -14.44 -7.03
N VAL A 47 -7.36 -13.30 -6.92
CA VAL A 47 -6.09 -13.02 -7.61
C VAL A 47 -4.88 -13.60 -6.86
N ALA A 48 -4.96 -13.79 -5.53
CA ALA A 48 -3.91 -14.37 -4.71
C ALA A 48 -3.33 -15.71 -5.22
N PRO A 49 -4.13 -16.74 -5.56
CA PRO A 49 -3.57 -18.01 -6.06
C PRO A 49 -2.88 -17.85 -7.42
N LEU A 50 -3.35 -16.94 -8.27
CA LEU A 50 -2.72 -16.63 -9.55
C LEU A 50 -1.34 -16.00 -9.32
N TYR A 51 -1.26 -14.99 -8.45
CA TYR A 51 0.00 -14.35 -8.10
C TYR A 51 0.96 -15.29 -7.38
N TYR A 52 0.47 -16.20 -6.54
CA TYR A 52 1.30 -17.20 -5.90
C TYR A 52 1.98 -18.11 -6.93
N LYS A 53 1.23 -18.60 -7.93
CA LYS A 53 1.79 -19.42 -9.01
C LYS A 53 2.79 -18.63 -9.86
N LEU A 54 2.46 -17.39 -10.21
CA LEU A 54 3.35 -16.54 -10.99
C LEU A 54 4.64 -16.23 -10.22
N SER A 55 4.53 -15.88 -8.94
CA SER A 55 5.68 -15.64 -8.06
C SER A 55 6.58 -16.86 -7.94
N LYS A 56 6.01 -18.06 -7.79
CA LYS A 56 6.80 -19.30 -7.75
C LYS A 56 7.52 -19.59 -9.07
N LEU A 57 6.88 -19.29 -10.21
CA LEU A 57 7.51 -19.45 -11.52
C LEU A 57 8.66 -18.45 -11.73
N SER A 58 8.42 -17.17 -11.41
CA SER A 58 9.44 -16.13 -11.51
C SER A 58 10.65 -16.40 -10.61
N ASN A 59 10.43 -16.96 -9.42
CA ASN A 59 11.49 -17.32 -8.47
C ASN A 59 11.96 -18.78 -8.59
N SER A 60 11.65 -19.46 -9.69
CA SER A 60 12.19 -20.78 -9.97
C SER A 60 13.72 -20.73 -10.07
N PRO A 61 14.45 -21.76 -9.61
CA PRO A 61 15.91 -21.73 -9.56
C PRO A 61 16.55 -21.53 -10.94
N GLU A 62 15.93 -22.08 -11.99
CA GLU A 62 16.35 -21.88 -13.38
C GLU A 62 16.22 -20.43 -13.82
N ASN A 63 15.10 -19.78 -13.51
CA ASN A 63 14.87 -18.39 -13.88
C ASN A 63 15.80 -17.45 -13.10
N VAL A 64 16.03 -17.74 -11.81
CA VAL A 64 17.00 -17.01 -10.97
C VAL A 64 18.43 -17.15 -11.52
N ALA A 65 18.85 -18.36 -11.91
CA ALA A 65 20.15 -18.60 -12.51
C ALA A 65 20.32 -17.83 -13.83
N LYS A 66 19.32 -17.90 -14.71
CA LYS A 66 19.30 -17.14 -15.97
C LYS A 66 19.37 -15.63 -15.73
N TRP A 67 18.63 -15.12 -14.74
CA TRP A 67 18.65 -13.71 -14.39
C TRP A 67 20.02 -13.26 -13.86
N LYS A 68 20.65 -14.10 -13.04
CA LYS A 68 22.02 -13.86 -12.54
C LYS A 68 23.05 -13.82 -13.67
N GLU A 69 22.93 -14.69 -14.66
CA GLU A 69 23.81 -14.69 -15.83
C GLU A 69 23.62 -13.46 -16.72
N ILE A 70 22.37 -13.04 -16.96
CA ILE A 70 22.06 -11.81 -17.69
C ILE A 70 22.70 -10.62 -16.96
N ARG A 71 22.49 -10.51 -15.64
CA ARG A 71 23.09 -9.43 -14.85
C ARG A 71 24.61 -9.45 -14.84
N ARG A 72 25.23 -10.64 -14.78
CA ARG A 72 26.69 -10.76 -14.88
C ARG A 72 27.20 -10.19 -16.20
N LYS A 73 26.55 -10.53 -17.33
CA LYS A 73 26.92 -10.00 -18.65
C LYS A 73 26.69 -8.49 -18.77
N GLU A 74 25.61 -7.96 -18.19
CA GLU A 74 25.36 -6.51 -18.13
C GLU A 74 26.45 -5.79 -17.30
N LEU A 75 26.83 -6.35 -16.15
CA LEU A 75 27.88 -5.80 -15.29
C LEU A 75 29.26 -5.84 -15.95
N GLU A 76 29.56 -6.91 -16.69
CA GLU A 76 30.80 -7.03 -17.47
C GLU A 76 30.82 -6.01 -18.60
N GLY A 77 29.73 -5.87 -19.38
CA GLY A 77 29.64 -4.88 -20.45
C GLY A 77 29.68 -3.42 -19.99
N HIS A 78 29.23 -3.13 -18.77
CA HIS A 78 29.35 -1.79 -18.15
C HIS A 78 30.73 -1.47 -17.58
N HIS A 79 31.66 -2.44 -17.52
CA HIS A 79 33.04 -2.21 -17.07
C HIS A 79 33.99 -1.89 -18.24
N ASP A 80 33.54 -2.12 -19.48
CA ASP A 80 34.32 -1.95 -20.72
C ASP A 80 34.04 -0.61 -21.46
N ASP A 81 33.13 0.23 -20.93
CA ASP A 81 32.83 1.61 -21.37
C ASP A 81 33.52 2.66 -20.47
#